data_AF-A0A813ST42-F1
#
_entry.id   AF-A0A813ST42-F1
#
_cell.length_a   1.000
_cell.length_b   1.000
_cell.length_c   1.000
_cell.angle_alpha   90.00
_cell.angle_beta   90.00
_cell.angle_gamma   90.00
#
_symmetry.space_group_name_H-M   'P 1'
#
loop_
_entity.id
_entity.type
_entity.pdbx_description
1 polymer ?
#
loop_
_entity_poly.entity_id
_entity_poly.type
_entity_poly.pdbx_seq_one_letter_code
_entity_poly.pdbx_strand_id
1 'polypeptide(L)'
;MNLSKNYFNNLIKQNEEKQRSHAFSSNWDNLKSNRDQIKLKKDDPNYGIPINKLTLKRGLDAHNHISNEILELIQVIRENGEIDEDGLAYIKFGRLFEIYNTISNKVVGLLLRARKNGLVDFKGEMLFQRRDDLVVIKVLKENNINSN
;
A
#
# COMPACT_ATOMS: atom_id res chain seq x y z
N MET A 1 -16.75 9.01 48.12
CA MET A 1 -17.85 8.95 47.12
C MET A 1 -17.85 10.11 46.10
N ASN A 2 -17.31 11.30 46.41
CA ASN A 2 -17.33 12.47 45.51
C ASN A 2 -16.20 12.53 44.46
N LEU A 3 -15.04 11.90 44.72
CA LEU A 3 -13.89 11.95 43.82
C LEU A 3 -14.16 11.26 42.46
N SER A 4 -14.79 10.08 42.50
CA SER A 4 -15.15 9.30 41.30
C SER A 4 -16.23 9.97 40.46
N LYS A 5 -17.23 10.60 41.11
CA LYS A 5 -18.25 11.42 40.41
C LYS A 5 -17.60 12.61 39.70
N ASN A 6 -16.65 13.29 40.33
CA ASN A 6 -15.95 14.41 39.70
C ASN A 6 -15.07 13.96 38.52
N TYR A 7 -14.38 12.84 38.64
CA TYR A 7 -13.61 12.26 37.54
C TYR A 7 -14.49 11.92 36.34
N PHE A 8 -15.63 11.24 36.57
CA PHE A 8 -16.54 10.86 35.51
C PHE A 8 -17.19 12.09 34.86
N ASN A 9 -17.56 13.10 35.65
CA ASN A 9 -18.09 14.37 35.12
C ASN A 9 -17.06 15.12 34.27
N ASN A 10 -15.79 15.12 34.67
CA ASN A 10 -14.71 15.73 33.88
C ASN A 10 -14.48 14.97 32.58
N LEU A 11 -14.50 13.63 32.62
CA LEU A 11 -14.36 12.78 31.45
C LEU A 11 -15.54 12.95 30.48
N ILE A 12 -16.78 13.05 30.99
CA ILE A 12 -17.97 13.36 30.21
C ILE A 12 -17.79 14.69 29.50
N LYS A 13 -17.43 15.78 30.22
CA LYS A 13 -17.23 17.09 29.59
C LYS A 13 -16.18 17.08 28.47
N GLN A 14 -15.02 16.44 28.72
CA GLN A 14 -13.96 16.29 27.71
C GLN A 14 -14.42 15.51 26.48
N ASN A 15 -15.24 14.48 26.68
CA ASN A 15 -15.75 13.66 25.59
C ASN A 15 -16.93 14.30 24.86
N GLU A 16 -17.81 15.01 25.57
CA GLU A 16 -18.93 15.76 24.98
C GLU A 16 -18.42 16.80 23.98
N GLU A 17 -17.36 17.55 24.32
CA GLU A 17 -16.73 18.50 23.39
C GLU A 17 -16.22 17.81 22.11
N LYS A 18 -15.57 16.64 22.25
CA LYS A 18 -15.08 15.85 21.12
C LYS A 18 -16.23 15.27 20.29
N GLN A 19 -17.26 14.74 20.95
CA GLN A 19 -18.43 14.11 20.34
C GLN A 19 -19.32 15.11 19.61
N ARG A 20 -19.49 16.34 20.13
CA ARG A 20 -20.23 17.41 19.44
C ARG A 20 -19.64 17.74 18.08
N SER A 21 -18.31 17.66 17.95
CA SER A 21 -17.63 17.86 16.67
C SER A 21 -17.59 16.60 15.80
N HIS A 22 -18.04 15.44 16.27
CA HIS A 22 -17.88 14.18 15.54
C HIS A 22 -19.03 13.98 14.54
N ALA A 23 -18.70 13.55 13.30
CA ALA A 23 -19.65 13.45 12.19
C ALA A 23 -20.72 12.35 12.36
N PHE A 24 -20.57 11.48 13.37
CA PHE A 24 -21.49 10.38 13.68
C PHE A 24 -22.21 10.55 15.03
N SER A 25 -22.20 11.77 15.60
CA SER A 25 -22.92 12.08 16.83
C SER A 25 -24.39 12.39 16.57
N SER A 26 -25.29 11.95 17.45
CA SER A 26 -26.73 12.22 17.36
C SER A 26 -27.09 13.69 17.55
N ASN A 27 -26.30 14.44 18.33
CA ASN A 27 -26.42 15.90 18.51
C ASN A 27 -25.39 16.63 17.67
N TRP A 28 -25.26 16.27 16.39
CA TRP A 28 -24.37 16.96 15.47
C TRP A 28 -24.91 18.38 15.21
N ASP A 29 -24.50 19.33 16.04
CA ASP A 29 -24.78 20.74 15.85
C ASP A 29 -24.02 21.22 14.61
N ASN A 30 -24.75 21.49 13.53
CA ASN A 30 -24.23 22.17 12.33
C ASN A 30 -23.63 23.56 12.66
N LEU A 31 -23.85 24.09 13.86
CA LEU A 31 -23.64 25.50 14.20
C LEU A 31 -22.22 25.89 14.61
N LYS A 32 -21.27 24.96 14.72
CA LYS A 32 -19.85 25.29 14.99
C LYS A 32 -18.85 24.43 14.23
N SER A 33 -19.29 23.85 13.12
CA SER A 33 -18.38 23.16 12.24
C SER A 33 -17.66 24.21 11.39
N ASN A 34 -16.52 24.68 11.89
CA ASN A 34 -15.42 25.21 11.06
C ASN A 34 -14.94 24.18 9.98
N ARG A 35 -15.67 23.07 9.81
CA ARG A 35 -15.51 22.02 8.81
C ARG A 35 -16.39 22.21 7.58
N ASP A 36 -17.42 23.07 7.59
CA ASP A 36 -18.04 23.50 6.33
C ASP A 36 -17.06 24.35 5.49
N GLN A 37 -15.98 24.87 6.11
CA GLN A 37 -14.83 25.48 5.44
C GLN A 37 -13.74 24.47 5.02
N ILE A 38 -13.85 23.18 5.38
CA ILE A 38 -12.90 22.13 4.97
C ILE A 38 -13.66 20.93 4.40
N LYS A 39 -14.74 21.16 3.66
CA LYS A 39 -15.02 20.26 2.54
C LYS A 39 -13.95 20.58 1.51
N LEU A 40 -12.81 19.87 1.58
CA LEU A 40 -11.78 19.92 0.57
C LEU A 40 -12.49 19.71 -0.77
N LYS A 41 -12.62 20.77 -1.54
CA LYS A 41 -13.26 20.68 -2.84
C LYS A 41 -12.31 19.90 -3.75
N LYS A 42 -12.83 19.09 -4.67
CA LYS A 42 -11.99 18.22 -5.51
C LYS A 42 -11.01 19.02 -6.39
N ASP A 43 -11.32 20.27 -6.65
CA ASP A 43 -10.52 21.29 -7.36
C ASP A 43 -9.50 22.01 -6.47
N ASP A 44 -9.46 21.77 -5.16
CA ASP A 44 -8.43 22.30 -4.27
C ASP A 44 -7.07 21.66 -4.61
N PRO A 45 -6.00 22.45 -4.85
CA PRO A 45 -4.65 21.91 -5.08
C PRO A 45 -4.12 21.01 -3.95
N ASN A 46 -4.63 21.18 -2.72
CA ASN A 46 -4.29 20.38 -1.56
C ASN A 46 -5.24 19.18 -1.35
N TYR A 47 -6.21 18.96 -2.24
CA TYR A 47 -7.10 17.80 -2.20
C TYR A 47 -6.29 16.50 -2.34
N GLY A 48 -6.46 15.58 -1.38
CA GLY A 48 -5.70 14.32 -1.35
C GLY A 48 -4.28 14.43 -0.76
N ILE A 49 -3.83 15.63 -0.37
CA ILE A 49 -2.56 15.83 0.31
C ILE A 49 -2.80 15.83 1.83
N PRO A 50 -2.13 14.95 2.60
CA PRO A 50 -2.29 14.93 4.05
C PRO A 50 -1.75 16.23 4.68
N ILE A 51 -2.59 16.90 5.46
CA ILE A 51 -2.26 18.15 6.16
C ILE A 51 -1.11 17.95 7.17
N ASN A 52 -0.99 16.74 7.73
CA ASN A 52 0.05 16.40 8.69
C ASN A 52 1.32 15.88 7.99
N LYS A 53 2.46 16.57 8.21
CA LYS A 53 3.78 16.20 7.69
C LYS A 53 4.19 14.75 8.00
N LEU A 54 3.78 14.22 9.16
CA LEU A 54 4.10 12.85 9.55
C LEU A 54 3.29 11.83 8.75
N THR A 55 2.04 12.14 8.42
CA THR A 55 1.21 11.29 7.54
C THR A 55 1.75 11.32 6.12
N LEU A 56 2.18 12.50 5.62
CA LEU A 56 2.85 12.62 4.32
C LEU A 56 4.11 11.74 4.26
N LYS A 57 4.98 11.87 5.27
CA LYS A 57 6.21 11.09 5.39
C LYS A 57 5.92 9.58 5.37
N ARG A 58 4.96 9.11 6.19
CA ARG A 58 4.57 7.68 6.19
C ARG A 58 4.05 7.21 4.84
N GLY A 59 3.31 8.06 4.12
CA GLY A 59 2.86 7.74 2.76
C GLY A 59 4.01 7.54 1.79
N LEU A 60 5.01 8.43 1.83
CA LEU A 60 6.22 8.34 1.02
C LEU A 60 7.07 7.11 1.39
N ASP A 61 7.30 6.89 2.69
CA ASP A 61 8.08 5.76 3.20
C ASP A 61 7.42 4.43 2.78
N ALA A 62 6.08 4.33 2.86
CA ALA A 62 5.35 3.16 2.40
C ALA A 62 5.49 2.96 0.88
N HIS A 63 5.42 4.04 0.09
CA HIS A 63 5.63 3.96 -1.36
C HIS A 63 7.03 3.47 -1.73
N ASN A 64 8.06 3.98 -1.05
CA ASN A 64 9.45 3.59 -1.25
C ASN A 64 9.67 2.12 -0.85
N HIS A 65 9.16 1.71 0.31
CA HIS A 65 9.24 0.31 0.77
C HIS A 65 8.65 -0.65 -0.25
N ILE A 66 7.45 -0.32 -0.77
CA ILE A 66 6.77 -1.10 -1.80
C ILE A 66 7.60 -1.20 -3.09
N SER A 67 8.25 -0.11 -3.47
CA SER A 67 9.09 -0.08 -4.67
C SER A 67 10.33 -0.96 -4.49
N ASN A 68 10.94 -0.93 -3.31
CA ASN A 68 12.08 -1.78 -2.96
C ASN A 68 11.71 -3.27 -2.99
N GLU A 69 10.54 -3.67 -2.46
CA GLU A 69 10.04 -5.05 -2.53
C GLU A 69 9.94 -5.53 -4.00
N ILE A 70 9.51 -4.67 -4.92
CA ILE A 70 9.42 -5.01 -6.35
C ILE A 70 10.79 -5.13 -7.00
N LEU A 71 11.75 -4.27 -6.63
CA LEU A 71 13.12 -4.36 -7.12
C LEU A 71 13.79 -5.66 -6.68
N GLU A 72 13.59 -6.05 -5.42
CA GLU A 72 14.07 -7.33 -4.89
C GLU A 72 13.44 -8.51 -5.65
N LEU A 73 12.14 -8.47 -5.94
CA LEU A 73 11.48 -9.47 -6.79
C LEU A 73 12.12 -9.61 -8.16
N ILE A 74 12.38 -8.50 -8.83
CA ILE A 74 13.02 -8.51 -10.15
C ILE A 74 14.43 -9.09 -10.05
N GLN A 75 15.17 -8.75 -9.00
CA GLN A 75 16.51 -9.29 -8.76
C GLN A 75 16.49 -10.80 -8.55
N VAL A 76 15.57 -11.31 -7.73
CA VAL A 76 15.39 -12.76 -7.51
C VAL A 76 15.06 -13.47 -8.82
N ILE A 77 14.20 -12.89 -9.65
CA ILE A 77 13.87 -13.45 -10.98
C ILE A 77 15.09 -13.48 -11.89
N ARG A 78 15.93 -12.44 -11.88
CA ARG A 78 17.16 -12.39 -12.69
C ARG A 78 18.21 -13.41 -12.24
N GLU A 79 18.36 -13.60 -10.93
CA GLU A 79 19.36 -14.51 -10.36
C GLU A 79 18.97 -15.98 -10.48
N ASN A 80 17.68 -16.30 -10.45
CA ASN A 80 17.18 -17.68 -10.40
C ASN A 80 16.41 -18.09 -11.66
N GLY A 81 16.22 -17.18 -12.60
CA GLY A 81 15.53 -17.39 -13.86
C GLY A 81 16.47 -17.69 -15.01
N GLU A 82 15.89 -17.70 -16.20
CA GLU A 82 16.59 -17.85 -17.47
C GLU A 82 16.45 -16.55 -18.27
N ILE A 83 17.31 -16.38 -19.28
CA ILE A 83 17.27 -15.25 -20.20
C ILE A 83 16.65 -15.73 -21.51
N ASP A 84 15.70 -14.98 -22.06
CA ASP A 84 15.09 -15.30 -23.35
C ASP A 84 15.91 -14.76 -24.54
N GLU A 85 15.41 -14.99 -25.76
CA GLU A 85 16.05 -14.55 -27.00
C GLU A 85 16.18 -13.01 -27.11
N ASP A 86 15.30 -12.27 -26.41
CA ASP A 86 15.31 -10.80 -26.35
C ASP A 86 16.28 -10.26 -25.26
N GLY A 87 16.96 -11.15 -24.52
CA GLY A 87 17.80 -10.77 -23.39
C GLY A 87 17.03 -10.50 -22.09
N LEU A 88 15.73 -10.80 -22.04
CA LEU A 88 14.89 -10.53 -20.88
C LEU A 88 14.82 -11.72 -19.94
N ALA A 89 14.94 -11.46 -18.64
CA ALA A 89 14.84 -12.50 -17.62
C ALA A 89 13.40 -13.00 -17.46
N TYR A 90 13.26 -14.32 -17.31
CA TYR A 90 11.98 -14.96 -17.02
C TYR A 90 12.15 -16.15 -16.07
N ILE A 91 11.09 -16.50 -15.35
CA ILE A 91 11.07 -17.65 -14.45
C ILE A 91 9.69 -18.29 -14.42
N LYS A 92 9.61 -19.60 -14.16
CA LYS A 92 8.32 -20.29 -13.93
C LYS A 92 7.79 -19.95 -12.54
N PHE A 93 6.47 -19.75 -12.43
CA PHE A 93 5.82 -19.39 -11.18
C PHE A 93 6.08 -20.40 -10.06
N GLY A 94 6.04 -21.70 -10.34
CA GLY A 94 6.27 -22.73 -9.33
C GLY A 94 7.66 -22.60 -8.70
N ARG A 95 8.69 -22.39 -9.53
CA ARG A 95 10.06 -22.19 -9.06
C ARG A 95 10.21 -20.91 -8.24
N LEU A 96 9.64 -19.81 -8.73
CA LEU A 96 9.65 -18.54 -8.00
C LEU A 96 8.93 -18.67 -6.65
N PHE A 97 7.80 -19.38 -6.62
CA PHE A 97 7.02 -19.62 -5.42
C PHE A 97 7.81 -20.45 -4.40
N GLU A 98 8.52 -21.49 -4.82
CA GLU A 98 9.38 -22.28 -3.94
C GLU A 98 10.49 -21.44 -3.28
N ILE A 99 11.17 -20.60 -4.06
CA ILE A 99 12.19 -19.67 -3.54
C ILE A 99 11.57 -18.74 -2.50
N TYR A 100 10.45 -18.11 -2.87
CA TYR A 100 9.75 -17.18 -1.98
C TYR A 100 9.11 -17.86 -0.78
N ASN A 101 8.74 -19.13 -0.82
CA ASN A 101 8.13 -19.81 0.32
C ASN A 101 9.06 -19.86 1.54
N THR A 102 10.37 -19.78 1.32
CA THR A 102 11.37 -19.70 2.40
C THR A 102 11.54 -18.28 2.95
N ILE A 103 11.19 -17.25 2.16
CA ILE A 103 11.51 -15.84 2.44
C ILE A 103 10.25 -15.02 2.79
N SER A 104 9.15 -15.20 2.06
CA SER A 104 7.90 -14.44 2.19
C SER A 104 6.72 -15.10 1.48
N ASN A 105 5.57 -15.14 2.14
CA ASN A 105 4.31 -15.67 1.59
C ASN A 105 3.54 -14.67 0.69
N LYS A 106 4.18 -13.57 0.26
CA LYS A 106 3.51 -12.45 -0.46
C LYS A 106 3.75 -12.41 -1.96
N VAL A 107 4.44 -13.41 -2.54
CA VAL A 107 4.93 -13.36 -3.92
C VAL A 107 3.84 -13.04 -4.95
N VAL A 108 2.63 -13.60 -4.82
CA VAL A 108 1.52 -13.32 -5.75
C VAL A 108 1.11 -11.84 -5.67
N GLY A 109 1.02 -11.27 -4.48
CA GLY A 109 0.71 -9.85 -4.29
C GLY A 109 1.79 -8.92 -4.85
N LEU A 110 3.07 -9.30 -4.69
CA LEU A 110 4.19 -8.58 -5.31
C LEU A 110 4.12 -8.62 -6.84
N LEU A 111 3.86 -9.80 -7.42
CA LEU A 111 3.74 -9.97 -8.87
C LEU A 111 2.61 -9.14 -9.47
N LEU A 112 1.43 -9.14 -8.83
CA LEU A 112 0.31 -8.31 -9.25
C LEU A 112 0.66 -6.81 -9.23
N ARG A 113 1.40 -6.38 -8.21
CA ARG A 113 1.83 -5.00 -8.08
C ARG A 113 2.92 -4.63 -9.09
N ALA A 114 3.88 -5.51 -9.35
CA ALA A 114 4.90 -5.33 -10.37
C ALA A 114 4.26 -5.26 -11.77
N ARG A 115 3.26 -6.10 -12.05
CA ARG A 115 2.46 -6.07 -13.28
C ARG A 115 1.71 -4.75 -13.45
N LYS A 116 1.10 -4.23 -12.38
CA LYS A 116 0.42 -2.92 -12.40
C LYS A 116 1.37 -1.78 -12.81
N ASN A 117 2.66 -1.90 -12.49
CA ASN A 117 3.69 -0.92 -12.87
C ASN A 117 4.38 -1.24 -14.22
N GLY A 118 3.92 -2.27 -14.95
CA GLY A 118 4.49 -2.64 -16.25
C GLY A 118 5.91 -3.21 -16.18
N LEU A 119 6.29 -3.83 -15.06
CA LEU A 119 7.63 -4.37 -14.84
C LEU A 119 7.73 -5.86 -15.12
N VAL A 120 6.62 -6.59 -14.97
CA VAL A 120 6.52 -8.02 -15.25
C VAL A 120 5.23 -8.33 -16.00
N ASP A 121 5.23 -9.42 -16.74
CA ASP A 121 4.06 -9.98 -17.39
C ASP A 121 3.94 -11.48 -17.15
N PHE A 122 2.70 -11.97 -17.07
CA PHE A 122 2.36 -13.37 -16.95
C PHE A 122 0.90 -13.61 -17.32
N LYS A 123 0.61 -14.81 -17.80
CA LYS A 123 -0.75 -15.20 -18.23
C LYS A 123 -1.68 -15.38 -17.03
N GLY A 124 -2.88 -14.80 -17.13
CA GLY A 124 -3.98 -14.98 -16.16
C GLY A 124 -4.08 -13.85 -15.12
N GLU A 125 -5.21 -13.77 -14.43
CA GLU A 125 -5.43 -12.69 -13.45
C GLU A 125 -4.75 -12.94 -12.11
N MET A 126 -4.73 -14.20 -11.67
CA MET A 126 -4.18 -14.66 -10.39
C MET A 126 -3.49 -16.01 -10.56
N LEU A 127 -2.46 -16.27 -9.76
CA LEU A 127 -1.65 -17.49 -9.79
C LEU A 127 -1.85 -18.29 -8.51
N PHE A 128 -2.01 -19.60 -8.66
CA PHE A 128 -2.21 -20.55 -7.57
C PHE A 128 -1.19 -21.67 -7.67
N GLN A 129 -0.57 -22.00 -6.53
CA GLN A 129 0.41 -23.08 -6.43
C GLN A 129 -0.17 -24.41 -6.92
N ARG A 130 0.66 -25.26 -7.53
CA ARG A 130 0.34 -26.57 -8.12
C ARG A 130 -0.50 -26.52 -9.39
N ARG A 131 -1.33 -25.49 -9.55
CA ARG A 131 -2.15 -25.29 -10.75
C ARG A 131 -1.41 -24.49 -11.82
N ASP A 132 -0.81 -23.38 -11.40
CA ASP A 132 -0.23 -22.39 -12.32
C ASP A 132 1.31 -22.44 -12.31
N ASP A 133 1.92 -23.51 -11.78
CA ASP A 133 3.37 -23.62 -11.57
C ASP A 133 4.19 -23.48 -12.86
N LEU A 134 3.60 -23.84 -14.00
CA LEU A 134 4.24 -23.76 -15.32
C LEU A 134 4.06 -22.38 -15.99
N VAL A 135 3.30 -21.45 -15.38
CA VAL A 135 3.12 -20.11 -15.93
C VAL A 135 4.45 -19.37 -15.89
N VAL A 136 4.86 -18.84 -17.04
CA VAL A 136 6.06 -18.02 -17.17
C VAL A 136 5.78 -16.61 -16.72
N ILE A 137 6.67 -16.10 -15.87
CA ILE A 137 6.73 -14.71 -15.42
C ILE A 137 7.92 -14.08 -16.13
N LYS A 138 7.66 -13.15 -17.04
CA LYS A 138 8.68 -12.44 -17.82
C LYS A 138 8.88 -11.03 -17.24
N VAL A 139 10.13 -10.60 -17.10
CA VAL A 139 10.48 -9.22 -16.74
C VAL A 139 10.47 -8.38 -18.02
N LEU A 140 9.73 -7.27 -18.02
CA LEU A 140 9.53 -6.43 -19.21
C LEU A 140 10.53 -5.29 -19.35
N LYS A 141 11.23 -4.92 -18.27
CA LYS A 141 12.22 -3.84 -18.27
C LYS A 141 13.56 -4.30 -17.74
N GLU A 142 14.61 -4.01 -18.49
CA GLU A 142 15.93 -3.84 -17.93
C GLU A 142 15.92 -2.60 -17.04
N ASN A 143 15.97 -2.83 -15.73
CA ASN A 143 16.29 -1.75 -14.81
C ASN A 143 17.81 -1.59 -14.91
N ASN A 144 18.26 -0.78 -15.87
CA ASN A 144 19.57 -0.15 -15.79
C ASN A 144 19.52 0.79 -14.58
N ILE A 145 19.83 0.24 -13.40
CA ILE A 145 20.08 1.00 -12.19
C ILE A 145 21.44 1.67 -12.40
N ASN A 146 21.48 2.69 -13.28
CA ASN A 146 22.56 3.65 -13.54
C ASN A 146 22.12 4.57 -14.70
N SER A 147 21.15 5.45 -14.46
CA SER A 147 20.85 6.54 -15.40
C SER A 147 20.31 7.74 -14.61
N ASN A 148 21.24 8.63 -14.30
CA ASN A 148 21.15 9.98 -13.71
C ASN A 148 20.88 10.10 -12.20
#